data_AF-A0AAU9J4V8-F1
#
_entry.id   AF-A0AAU9J4V8-F1
#
_cell.length_a   1.000
_cell.length_b   1.000
_cell.length_c   1.000
_cell.angle_alpha   90.00
_cell.angle_beta   90.00
_cell.angle_gamma   90.00
#
_symmetry.space_group_name_H-M   'P 1'
#
loop_
_entity.id
_entity.type
_entity.pdbx_description
1 polymer ?
#
loop_
_entity_poly.entity_id
_entity_poly.type
_entity_poly.pdbx_seq_one_letter_code
_entity_poly.pdbx_strand_id
1 'polypeptide(L)'
;MVEEAKIQPQEEISPEEKILEHISKAEAFKIEGNELFKQGNYKDALKKYAKVFLYTEGLISKSGALSQYAKVCLTDQQEAQVNEIRFSTYSNMTAVHLKEGNYERTILKANKALEINESSKVLYRRGMAYLQLNDLDRAKSDFDKANEKTPGDPSIQAAYKLWNKKMKESEERDRRHFKGMFERMNLEN
;
A
#
# COMPACT_ATOMS: atom_id res chain seq x y z
N MET A 1 28.76 -35.87 41.00
CA MET A 1 27.57 -35.05 41.29
C MET A 1 27.37 -34.16 40.09
N VAL A 2 26.42 -34.51 39.21
CA VAL A 2 26.06 -33.69 38.05
C VAL A 2 24.78 -32.98 38.45
N GLU A 3 24.87 -31.66 38.55
CA GLU A 3 23.76 -30.79 38.95
C GLU A 3 22.80 -30.70 37.75
N GLU A 4 21.66 -31.39 37.85
CA GLU A 4 20.60 -31.32 36.85
C GLU A 4 20.06 -29.88 36.82
N ALA A 5 20.40 -29.16 35.75
CA ALA A 5 19.81 -27.86 35.45
C ALA A 5 18.31 -28.05 35.27
N LYS A 6 17.54 -27.70 36.31
CA LYS A 6 16.09 -27.56 36.24
C LYS A 6 15.78 -26.48 35.22
N ILE A 7 15.46 -26.89 34.00
CA ILE A 7 14.85 -26.02 33.00
C ILE A 7 13.49 -25.63 33.60
N GLN A 8 13.42 -24.42 34.16
CA GLN A 8 12.14 -23.85 34.58
C GLN A 8 11.24 -23.78 33.34
N PRO A 9 9.98 -24.24 33.40
CA PRO A 9 9.07 -24.09 32.29
C PRO A 9 8.96 -22.60 31.99
N GLN A 10 9.32 -22.17 30.76
CA GLN A 10 8.95 -20.84 30.31
C GLN A 10 7.44 -20.73 30.47
N GLU A 11 6.96 -19.80 31.30
CA GLU A 11 5.54 -19.52 31.46
C GLU A 11 4.93 -19.32 30.06
N GLU A 12 4.09 -20.25 29.65
CA GLU A 12 3.54 -20.28 28.32
C GLU A 12 2.51 -19.15 28.23
N ILE A 13 2.94 -18.03 27.63
CA ILE A 13 2.13 -16.83 27.42
C ILE A 13 0.78 -17.25 26.83
N SER A 14 -0.33 -16.79 27.42
CA SER A 14 -1.67 -17.16 26.97
C SER A 14 -1.90 -16.75 25.52
N PRO A 15 -2.76 -17.45 24.76
CA PRO A 15 -3.06 -17.07 23.38
C PRO A 15 -3.56 -15.62 23.24
N GLU A 16 -4.30 -15.12 24.22
CA GLU A 16 -4.79 -13.74 24.28
C GLU A 16 -3.66 -12.72 24.46
N GLU A 17 -2.70 -13.00 25.36
CA GLU A 17 -1.52 -12.18 25.56
C GLU A 17 -0.62 -12.19 24.32
N LYS A 18 -0.50 -13.33 23.62
CA LYS A 18 0.24 -13.41 22.34
C LYS A 18 -0.37 -12.52 21.26
N ILE A 19 -1.70 -12.39 21.20
CA ILE A 19 -2.38 -11.46 20.27
C ILE A 19 -1.96 -10.02 20.58
N LEU A 20 -2.02 -9.62 21.85
CA LEU A 20 -1.62 -8.27 22.27
C LEU A 20 -0.15 -7.99 22.00
N GLU A 21 0.72 -8.96 22.25
CA GLU A 21 2.15 -8.88 21.95
C GLU A 21 2.39 -8.70 20.44
N HIS A 22 1.70 -9.45 19.58
CA HIS A 22 1.79 -9.33 18.13
C HIS A 22 1.34 -7.96 17.64
N ILE A 23 0.22 -7.45 18.15
CA ILE A 23 -0.28 -6.11 17.82
C ILE A 23 0.74 -5.04 18.23
N SER A 24 1.29 -5.14 19.44
CA SER A 24 2.32 -4.22 19.95
C SER A 24 3.60 -4.25 19.10
N LYS A 25 4.09 -5.44 18.75
CA LYS A 25 5.25 -5.60 17.86
C LYS A 25 4.99 -5.01 16.47
N ALA A 26 3.80 -5.26 15.91
CA ALA A 26 3.40 -4.70 14.62
C ALA A 26 3.41 -3.16 14.65
N GLU A 27 2.88 -2.56 15.71
CA GLU A 27 2.89 -1.11 15.92
C GLU A 27 4.33 -0.56 16.04
N ALA A 28 5.19 -1.21 16.80
CA ALA A 28 6.59 -0.82 16.95
C ALA A 28 7.33 -0.83 15.60
N PHE A 29 7.20 -1.90 14.82
CA PHE A 29 7.82 -1.97 13.49
C PHE A 29 7.27 -0.93 12.51
N LYS A 30 5.97 -0.61 12.59
CA LYS A 30 5.39 0.49 11.81
C LYS A 30 6.04 1.83 12.17
N ILE A 31 6.19 2.12 13.47
CA ILE A 31 6.82 3.36 13.96
C ILE A 31 8.28 3.44 13.51
N GLU A 32 9.06 2.38 13.70
CA GLU A 32 10.45 2.33 13.23
C GLU A 32 10.57 2.54 11.71
N GLY A 33 9.67 1.92 10.93
CA GLY A 33 9.61 2.11 9.48
C GLY A 33 9.31 3.56 9.10
N ASN A 34 8.42 4.23 9.84
CA ASN A 34 8.08 5.64 9.63
C ASN A 34 9.26 6.56 9.91
N GLU A 35 10.04 6.29 10.96
CA GLU A 35 11.25 7.06 11.25
C GLU A 35 12.31 6.89 10.16
N LEU A 36 12.56 5.66 9.71
CA LEU A 36 13.46 5.40 8.58
C LEU A 36 12.99 6.08 7.29
N PHE A 37 11.68 6.10 7.04
CA PHE A 37 11.11 6.81 5.90
C PHE A 37 11.38 8.32 5.95
N LYS A 38 11.21 8.94 7.12
CA LYS A 38 11.52 10.37 7.34
C LYS A 38 13.00 10.66 7.11
N GLN A 39 13.87 9.73 7.49
CA GLN A 39 15.33 9.81 7.26
C GLN A 39 15.73 9.53 5.79
N GLY A 40 14.78 9.17 4.92
CA GLY A 40 15.06 8.82 3.52
C GLY A 40 15.61 7.40 3.30
N ASN A 41 15.71 6.58 4.36
CA ASN A 41 16.17 5.20 4.25
C ASN A 41 15.00 4.27 3.85
N TYR A 42 14.68 4.29 2.57
CA TYR A 42 13.52 3.58 2.01
C TYR A 42 13.63 2.06 2.06
N LYS A 43 14.82 1.51 1.80
CA LYS A 43 15.03 0.06 1.82
C LYS A 43 14.83 -0.52 3.21
N ASP A 44 15.39 0.11 4.24
CA ASP A 44 15.23 -0.38 5.61
C ASP A 44 13.81 -0.10 6.15
N ALA A 45 13.18 1.02 5.76
CA ALA A 45 11.77 1.26 6.05
C ALA A 45 10.88 0.12 5.52
N LEU A 46 11.08 -0.32 4.26
CA LEU A 46 10.34 -1.44 3.68
C LEU A 46 10.57 -2.76 4.42
N LYS A 47 11.79 -3.02 4.92
CA LYS A 47 12.06 -4.20 5.76
C LYS A 47 11.28 -4.14 7.07
N LYS A 48 11.19 -2.98 7.71
CA LYS A 48 10.39 -2.81 8.94
C LYS A 48 8.90 -2.97 8.64
N TYR A 49 8.40 -2.37 7.56
CA TYR A 49 7.01 -2.56 7.13
C TYR A 49 6.68 -4.02 6.80
N ALA A 50 7.60 -4.78 6.21
CA ALA A 50 7.40 -6.21 5.98
C ALA A 50 7.22 -6.99 7.29
N LYS A 51 7.95 -6.61 8.35
CA LYS A 51 7.79 -7.23 9.69
C LYS A 51 6.43 -6.96 10.31
N VAL A 52 5.75 -5.86 9.98
CA VAL A 52 4.37 -5.62 10.44
C VAL A 52 3.44 -6.76 10.01
N PHE A 53 3.59 -7.24 8.77
CA PHE A 53 2.77 -8.34 8.26
C PHE A 53 3.14 -9.69 8.87
N LEU A 54 4.40 -9.89 9.27
CA LEU A 54 4.81 -11.08 10.01
C LEU A 54 4.00 -11.25 11.32
N TYR A 55 3.69 -10.16 12.01
CA TYR A 55 2.93 -10.22 13.27
C TYR A 55 1.42 -10.12 13.08
N THR A 56 0.95 -9.56 11.97
CA THR A 56 -0.49 -9.36 11.74
C THR A 56 -1.14 -10.44 10.90
N GLU A 57 -0.46 -11.08 9.94
CA GLU A 57 -1.10 -12.01 8.99
C GLU A 57 -1.61 -13.29 9.65
N GLY A 58 -0.94 -13.74 10.71
CA GLY A 58 -1.34 -14.93 11.48
C GLY A 58 -2.47 -14.70 12.48
N LEU A 59 -2.95 -13.46 12.64
CA LEU A 59 -4.03 -13.14 13.58
C LEU A 59 -5.39 -13.48 12.94
N ILE A 60 -6.18 -14.29 13.65
CA ILE A 60 -7.45 -14.80 13.14
C ILE A 60 -8.56 -13.78 13.44
N SER A 61 -9.17 -13.24 12.37
CA SER A 61 -10.36 -12.39 12.46
C SER A 61 -11.54 -13.15 13.07
N LYS A 62 -12.35 -12.45 13.87
CA LYS A 62 -13.57 -13.00 14.46
C LYS A 62 -14.63 -13.35 13.42
N SER A 63 -14.69 -12.57 12.35
CA SER A 63 -15.63 -12.75 11.23
C SER A 63 -15.06 -13.63 10.11
N GLY A 64 -13.80 -14.04 10.21
CA GLY A 64 -13.12 -14.85 9.20
C GLY A 64 -13.57 -16.31 9.19
N ALA A 65 -13.40 -16.97 8.03
CA ALA A 65 -13.75 -18.38 7.85
C ALA A 65 -13.03 -19.34 8.82
N LEU A 66 -11.86 -18.93 9.33
CA LEU A 66 -11.07 -19.72 10.28
C LEU A 66 -11.50 -19.52 11.74
N SER A 67 -12.37 -18.55 12.04
CA SER A 67 -12.81 -18.21 13.39
C SER A 67 -13.40 -19.42 14.13
N GLN A 68 -14.22 -20.22 13.46
CA GLN A 68 -14.85 -21.42 14.04
C GLN A 68 -13.87 -22.54 14.43
N TYR A 69 -12.66 -22.52 13.87
CA TYR A 69 -11.61 -23.49 14.16
C TYR A 69 -10.53 -22.93 15.10
N ALA A 70 -10.58 -21.64 15.39
CA ALA A 70 -9.59 -20.96 16.20
C ALA A 70 -9.91 -21.11 17.68
N LYS A 71 -8.89 -21.44 18.49
CA LYS A 71 -9.02 -21.42 19.95
C LYS A 71 -9.28 -20.01 20.47
N VAL A 72 -8.65 -19.00 19.85
CA VAL A 72 -8.82 -17.57 20.15
C VAL A 72 -8.83 -16.79 18.84
N CYS A 73 -9.71 -15.81 18.75
CA CYS A 73 -9.79 -14.86 17.64
C CYS A 73 -9.69 -13.41 18.17
N LEU A 74 -9.47 -12.47 17.26
CA LEU A 74 -9.43 -11.05 17.59
C LEU A 74 -10.78 -10.57 18.16
N THR A 75 -10.75 -9.64 19.11
CA THR A 75 -11.95 -8.84 19.42
C THR A 75 -12.21 -7.81 18.32
N ASP A 76 -13.42 -7.25 18.26
CA ASP A 76 -13.76 -6.22 17.27
C ASP A 76 -12.82 -5.01 17.37
N GLN A 77 -12.41 -4.65 18.59
CA GLN A 77 -11.44 -3.58 18.84
C GLN A 77 -10.04 -3.93 18.33
N GLN A 78 -9.56 -5.15 18.59
CA GLN A 78 -8.26 -5.61 18.12
C GLN A 78 -8.23 -5.74 16.60
N GLU A 79 -9.32 -6.19 15.98
CA GLU A 79 -9.46 -6.27 14.53
C GLU A 79 -9.42 -4.89 13.87
N ALA A 80 -10.14 -3.91 14.43
CA ALA A 80 -10.05 -2.52 13.98
C ALA A 80 -8.61 -1.98 14.09
N GLN A 81 -7.92 -2.24 15.21
CA GLN A 81 -6.54 -1.82 15.42
C GLN A 81 -5.57 -2.47 14.42
N VAL A 82 -5.69 -3.78 14.18
CA VAL A 82 -4.87 -4.50 13.19
C VAL A 82 -5.11 -3.96 11.79
N ASN A 83 -6.37 -3.69 11.43
CA ASN A 83 -6.71 -3.13 10.14
C ASN A 83 -6.16 -1.71 9.97
N GLU A 84 -6.19 -0.87 11.00
CA GLU A 84 -5.56 0.45 10.98
C GLU A 84 -4.03 0.35 10.76
N ILE A 85 -3.37 -0.55 11.49
CA ILE A 85 -1.93 -0.82 11.36
C ILE A 85 -1.60 -1.25 9.94
N ARG A 86 -2.34 -2.21 9.39
CA ARG A 86 -2.17 -2.72 8.01
C ARG A 86 -2.40 -1.62 6.98
N PHE A 87 -3.50 -0.86 7.10
CA PHE A 87 -3.81 0.25 6.21
C PHE A 87 -2.70 1.30 6.20
N SER A 88 -2.28 1.76 7.37
CA SER A 88 -1.21 2.75 7.53
C SER A 88 0.11 2.25 6.93
N THR A 89 0.45 0.99 7.18
CA THR A 89 1.65 0.34 6.64
C THR A 89 1.60 0.25 5.12
N TYR A 90 0.52 -0.24 4.53
CA TYR A 90 0.35 -0.28 3.08
C TYR A 90 0.37 1.12 2.45
N SER A 91 -0.25 2.10 3.08
CA SER A 91 -0.22 3.51 2.65
C SER A 91 1.21 4.06 2.66
N ASN A 92 2.03 3.74 3.67
CA ASN A 92 3.42 4.17 3.76
C ASN A 92 4.32 3.44 2.75
N MET A 93 4.15 2.13 2.56
CA MET A 93 4.83 1.39 1.50
C MET A 93 4.51 1.95 0.10
N THR A 94 3.25 2.33 -0.13
CA THR A 94 2.82 3.02 -1.36
C THR A 94 3.60 4.31 -1.56
N ALA A 95 3.78 5.10 -0.50
CA ALA A 95 4.56 6.33 -0.56
C ALA A 95 6.04 6.08 -0.88
N VAL A 96 6.63 5.05 -0.26
CA VAL A 96 8.03 4.66 -0.49
C VAL A 96 8.23 4.26 -1.94
N HIS A 97 7.45 3.31 -2.44
CA HIS A 97 7.60 2.82 -3.81
C HIS A 97 7.38 3.91 -4.85
N LEU A 98 6.43 4.83 -4.62
CA LEU A 98 6.22 5.96 -5.53
C LEU A 98 7.45 6.87 -5.58
N LYS A 99 8.09 7.14 -4.43
CA LYS A 99 9.32 7.95 -4.36
C LYS A 99 10.51 7.26 -5.01
N GLU A 100 10.58 5.93 -4.93
CA GLU A 100 11.62 5.13 -5.61
C GLU A 100 11.34 4.89 -7.10
N GLY A 101 10.21 5.36 -7.64
CA GLY A 101 9.83 5.13 -9.04
C GLY A 101 9.35 3.71 -9.34
N ASN A 102 9.09 2.90 -8.31
CA ASN A 102 8.59 1.53 -8.43
C ASN A 102 7.06 1.54 -8.61
N TYR A 103 6.59 1.90 -9.80
CA TYR A 103 5.16 2.20 -10.04
C TYR A 103 4.24 0.98 -9.91
N GLU A 104 4.65 -0.20 -10.40
CA GLU A 104 3.86 -1.43 -10.27
C GLU A 104 3.73 -1.85 -8.80
N ARG A 105 4.79 -1.72 -8.02
CA ARG A 105 4.76 -1.98 -6.57
C ARG A 105 3.91 -0.94 -5.83
N THR A 106 3.94 0.31 -6.28
CA THR A 106 3.04 1.36 -5.76
C THR A 106 1.58 0.95 -5.94
N ILE A 107 1.19 0.51 -7.14
CA ILE A 107 -0.17 0.05 -7.43
C ILE A 107 -0.55 -1.15 -6.56
N LEU A 108 0.33 -2.15 -6.46
CA LEU A 108 0.09 -3.34 -5.65
C LEU A 108 -0.19 -3.00 -4.17
N LYS A 109 0.65 -2.15 -3.57
CA LYS A 109 0.48 -1.75 -2.15
C LYS A 109 -0.69 -0.80 -1.95
N ALA A 110 -0.97 0.07 -2.93
CA ALA A 110 -2.13 0.94 -2.89
C ALA A 110 -3.43 0.14 -2.92
N ASN A 111 -3.52 -0.88 -3.77
CA ASN A 111 -4.68 -1.77 -3.83
C ASN A 111 -4.94 -2.42 -2.46
N LYS A 112 -3.90 -2.93 -1.81
CA LYS A 112 -4.02 -3.52 -0.45
C LYS A 112 -4.44 -2.51 0.62
N ALA A 113 -3.99 -1.26 0.55
CA ALA A 113 -4.50 -0.23 1.44
C ALA A 113 -5.99 0.07 1.18
N LEU A 114 -6.38 0.21 -0.09
CA LEU A 114 -7.75 0.57 -0.49
C LEU A 114 -8.76 -0.56 -0.27
N GLU A 115 -8.32 -1.83 -0.23
CA GLU A 115 -9.14 -2.97 0.23
C GLU A 115 -9.57 -2.82 1.69
N ILE A 116 -8.77 -2.13 2.53
CA ILE A 116 -9.05 -1.95 3.96
C ILE A 116 -9.83 -0.67 4.21
N ASN A 117 -9.35 0.45 3.66
CA ASN A 117 -10.00 1.74 3.81
C ASN A 117 -9.70 2.61 2.59
N GLU A 118 -10.75 3.21 2.03
CA GLU A 118 -10.59 4.14 0.94
C GLU A 118 -9.97 5.46 1.42
N SER A 119 -8.92 5.94 0.74
CA SER A 119 -8.20 7.14 1.14
C SER A 119 -7.81 7.99 -0.05
N SER A 120 -8.13 9.28 0.01
CA SER A 120 -7.74 10.26 -1.02
C SER A 120 -6.23 10.23 -1.28
N LYS A 121 -5.42 10.16 -0.21
CA LYS A 121 -3.95 10.11 -0.30
C LYS A 121 -3.44 8.87 -1.04
N VAL A 122 -4.06 7.72 -0.81
CA VAL A 122 -3.65 6.45 -1.44
C VAL A 122 -4.12 6.41 -2.90
N LEU A 123 -5.35 6.85 -3.17
CA LEU A 123 -5.88 7.01 -4.53
C LEU A 123 -4.99 7.95 -5.35
N TYR A 124 -4.66 9.12 -4.82
CA TYR A 124 -3.73 10.06 -5.45
C TYR A 124 -2.39 9.40 -5.80
N ARG A 125 -1.77 8.67 -4.87
CA ARG A 125 -0.49 7.99 -5.11
C ARG A 125 -0.59 6.90 -6.17
N ARG A 126 -1.68 6.13 -6.18
CA ARG A 126 -1.93 5.10 -7.20
C ARG A 126 -2.16 5.73 -8.57
N GLY A 127 -2.95 6.80 -8.64
CA GLY A 127 -3.16 7.58 -9.86
C GLY A 127 -1.86 8.15 -10.41
N MET A 128 -0.96 8.65 -9.55
CA MET A 128 0.38 9.08 -9.96
C MET A 128 1.21 7.93 -10.53
N ALA A 129 1.13 6.72 -9.97
CA ALA A 129 1.81 5.56 -10.53
C ALA A 129 1.26 5.17 -11.91
N TYR A 130 -0.07 5.14 -12.08
CA TYR A 130 -0.70 4.91 -13.39
C TYR A 130 -0.27 5.97 -14.41
N LEU A 131 -0.23 7.23 -14.02
CA LEU A 131 0.21 8.33 -14.87
C LEU A 131 1.66 8.15 -15.37
N GLN A 132 2.54 7.64 -14.51
CA GLN A 132 3.93 7.35 -14.88
C GLN A 132 4.04 6.16 -15.83
N LEU A 133 3.18 5.17 -15.67
CA LEU A 133 3.04 4.04 -16.60
C LEU A 133 2.27 4.37 -17.90
N ASN A 134 1.92 5.65 -18.12
CA ASN A 134 1.09 6.14 -19.23
C ASN A 134 -0.31 5.50 -19.30
N ASP A 135 -0.81 4.96 -18.18
CA ASP A 135 -2.20 4.56 -18.07
C ASP A 135 -3.05 5.76 -17.64
N LEU A 136 -3.40 6.58 -18.63
CA LEU A 136 -4.04 7.87 -18.40
C LEU A 136 -5.48 7.71 -17.90
N ASP A 137 -6.18 6.67 -18.33
CA ASP A 137 -7.58 6.44 -17.94
C ASP A 137 -7.68 6.06 -16.46
N ARG A 138 -6.89 5.08 -16.00
CA ARG A 138 -6.89 4.68 -14.58
C ARG A 138 -6.32 5.79 -13.69
N ALA A 139 -5.33 6.54 -14.17
CA ALA A 139 -4.82 7.71 -13.46
C ALA A 139 -5.93 8.74 -13.22
N LYS A 140 -6.70 9.09 -14.26
CA LYS A 140 -7.81 10.05 -14.13
C LYS A 140 -8.88 9.54 -13.16
N SER A 141 -9.29 8.28 -13.28
CA SER A 141 -10.30 7.69 -12.40
C SER A 141 -9.88 7.76 -10.93
N ASP A 142 -8.61 7.48 -10.62
CA ASP A 142 -8.09 7.61 -9.25
C ASP A 142 -8.03 9.06 -8.77
N PHE A 143 -7.68 10.02 -9.63
CA PHE A 143 -7.71 11.44 -9.28
C PHE A 143 -9.13 11.96 -9.04
N ASP A 144 -10.11 11.52 -9.84
CA ASP A 144 -11.53 11.86 -9.66
C ASP A 144 -12.02 11.39 -8.29
N LYS A 145 -11.80 10.12 -7.96
CA LYS A 145 -12.16 9.57 -6.63
C LYS A 145 -11.41 10.24 -5.48
N ALA A 146 -10.14 10.59 -5.67
CA ALA A 146 -9.37 11.31 -4.66
C ALA A 146 -9.94 12.72 -4.42
N ASN A 147 -10.35 13.41 -5.49
CA ASN A 147 -10.95 14.74 -5.43
C ASN A 147 -12.36 14.72 -4.81
N GLU A 148 -13.17 13.68 -5.08
CA GLU A 148 -14.47 13.50 -4.41
C GLU A 148 -14.32 13.40 -2.89
N LYS A 149 -13.27 12.73 -2.41
CA LYS A 149 -12.99 12.56 -0.98
C LYS A 149 -12.34 13.76 -0.33
N THR A 150 -11.52 14.49 -1.06
CA THR A 150 -10.85 15.70 -0.55
C THR A 150 -10.90 16.78 -1.61
N PRO A 151 -12.07 17.43 -1.78
CA PRO A 151 -12.25 18.46 -2.80
C PRO A 151 -11.30 19.63 -2.56
N GLY A 152 -10.64 20.08 -3.63
CA GLY A 152 -9.76 21.25 -3.57
C GLY A 152 -8.36 20.99 -3.03
N ASP A 153 -7.95 19.73 -2.81
CA ASP A 153 -6.56 19.41 -2.45
C ASP A 153 -5.59 19.88 -3.55
N PRO A 154 -4.61 20.77 -3.24
CA PRO A 154 -3.69 21.31 -4.24
C PRO A 154 -2.86 20.24 -4.97
N SER A 155 -2.53 19.14 -4.31
CA SER A 155 -1.76 18.03 -4.88
C SER A 155 -2.56 17.33 -5.96
N ILE A 156 -3.86 17.14 -5.74
CA ILE A 156 -4.77 16.50 -6.71
C ILE A 156 -4.98 17.43 -7.92
N GLN A 157 -5.14 18.73 -7.68
CA GLN A 157 -5.22 19.72 -8.76
C GLN A 157 -3.94 19.78 -9.59
N ALA A 158 -2.77 19.67 -8.95
CA ALA A 158 -1.50 19.55 -9.66
C ALA A 158 -1.41 18.25 -10.47
N ALA A 159 -1.91 17.13 -9.94
CA ALA A 159 -1.99 15.87 -10.68
C ALA A 159 -2.86 15.98 -11.94
N TYR A 160 -4.01 16.66 -11.90
CA TYR A 160 -4.82 16.90 -13.11
C TYR A 160 -4.08 17.73 -14.16
N LYS A 161 -3.30 18.74 -13.75
CA LYS A 161 -2.47 19.51 -14.69
C LYS A 161 -1.43 18.61 -15.37
N LEU A 162 -0.78 17.73 -14.62
CA LEU A 162 0.17 16.76 -15.16
C LEU A 162 -0.50 15.75 -16.09
N TRP A 163 -1.67 15.24 -15.70
CA TRP A 163 -2.48 14.34 -16.52
C TRP A 163 -2.89 14.97 -17.84
N ASN A 164 -3.44 16.20 -17.80
CA ASN A 164 -3.83 16.95 -19.00
C ASN A 164 -2.65 17.16 -19.95
N LYS A 165 -1.46 17.44 -19.40
CA LYS A 165 -0.24 17.58 -20.21
C LYS A 165 0.12 16.25 -20.89
N LYS A 166 0.17 15.14 -20.14
CA LYS A 166 0.46 13.81 -20.70
C LYS A 166 -0.58 13.35 -21.73
N MET A 167 -1.86 13.66 -21.52
CA MET A 167 -2.92 13.32 -22.45
C MET A 167 -2.72 13.99 -23.81
N LYS A 168 -2.45 15.30 -23.81
CA LYS A 168 -2.13 16.04 -25.04
C LYS A 168 -0.90 15.48 -25.75
N GLU A 169 0.15 15.16 -25.00
CA GLU A 169 1.37 14.55 -25.55
C GLU A 169 1.09 13.16 -26.17
N SER A 170 0.19 12.37 -25.59
CA SER A 170 -0.25 11.08 -26.15
C SER A 170 -1.04 11.28 -27.44
N GLU A 171 -2.05 12.16 -27.43
CA GLU A 171 -2.88 12.45 -28.61
C GLU A 171 -2.05 12.98 -29.78
N GLU A 172 -1.07 13.85 -29.52
CA GLU A 172 -0.16 14.32 -30.55
C GLU A 172 0.72 13.21 -31.12
N ARG A 173 1.20 12.30 -30.26
CA ARG A 173 2.00 11.15 -30.68
C ARG A 173 1.18 10.23 -31.57
N ASP A 174 -0.05 9.92 -31.16
CA ASP A 174 -0.96 9.06 -31.91
C ASP A 174 -1.30 9.70 -33.26
N ARG A 175 -1.61 11.00 -33.27
CA ARG A 175 -1.86 11.74 -34.51
C ARG A 175 -0.68 11.69 -35.48
N ARG A 176 0.55 11.90 -34.99
CA ARG A 176 1.77 11.82 -35.82
C ARG A 176 1.98 10.40 -36.34
N HIS A 177 1.73 9.40 -35.50
CA HIS A 177 1.86 7.99 -35.88
C HIS A 177 0.88 7.62 -37.01
N PHE A 178 -0.41 7.94 -36.86
CA PHE A 178 -1.42 7.67 -37.89
C PHE A 178 -1.12 8.41 -39.19
N LYS A 179 -0.75 9.70 -39.13
CA LYS A 179 -0.37 10.46 -40.33
C LYS A 179 0.74 9.77 -41.11
N GLY A 180 1.79 9.31 -40.44
CA GLY A 180 2.90 8.59 -41.08
C GLY A 180 2.49 7.22 -41.65
N MET A 181 1.54 6.52 -41.03
CA MET A 181 1.00 5.27 -41.58
C MET A 181 0.22 5.52 -42.88
N PHE A 182 -0.64 6.53 -42.92
CA PHE A 182 -1.42 6.88 -44.12
C PHE A 182 -0.53 7.32 -45.29
N GLU A 183 0.51 8.11 -45.02
CA GLU A 183 1.47 8.54 -46.05
C GLU A 183 2.20 7.34 -46.71
N ARG A 184 2.58 6.32 -45.94
CA ARG A 184 3.21 5.10 -46.48
C ARG A 184 2.24 4.26 -47.32
N MET A 185 1.01 4.08 -46.85
CA MET A 185 -0.01 3.34 -47.60
C MET A 185 -0.32 3.98 -48.96
N ASN A 186 -0.25 5.31 -49.06
CA ASN A 186 -0.48 6.01 -50.32
C ASN A 186 0.72 5.94 -51.29
N LEU A 187 1.93 5.58 -50.82
CA LEU A 187 3.13 5.43 -51.66
C LEU A 187 3.31 4.00 -52.18
N GLU A 188 2.62 3.03 -51.58
CA GLU A 188 2.68 1.60 -51.95
C GLU A 188 1.53 1.17 -52.90
N ASN A 189 0.64 2.10 -53.28
CA ASN A 189 -0.44 1.90 -54.27
C ASN A 189 -0.15 2.69 -55.55
#